data_AF-A0A9P5P298-F1
#
_entry.id   AF-A0A9P5P298-F1
#
_cell.length_a   1.000
_cell.length_b   1.000
_cell.length_c   1.000
_cell.angle_alpha   90.00
_cell.angle_beta   90.00
_cell.angle_gamma   90.00
#
_symmetry.space_group_name_H-M   'P 1'
#
loop_
_entity.id
_entity.type
_entity.pdbx_description
1 polymer ?
#
loop_
_entity_poly.entity_id
_entity_poly.type
_entity_poly.pdbx_seq_one_letter_code
_entity_poly.pdbx_strand_id
1 'polypeptide(L)'
;MSSTRYLLSRQHACSNLQRFTGVHAASKSRHSTLYSDTLPAMIPVLLLGSAVFLGLQLLQLKLSHEKFMDESMDRVQALEAEIDALQQKRSTMSESAVANDSPDRKGSARWMWW
;
A
#
# COMPACT_ATOMS: atom_id res chain seq x y z
N MET A 1 16.38 63.53 65.83
CA MET A 1 15.23 63.79 64.94
C MET A 1 15.38 62.83 63.75
N SER A 2 15.01 61.56 63.93
CA SER A 2 13.70 60.99 63.52
C SER A 2 13.39 61.23 62.04
N SER A 3 13.44 60.19 61.21
CA SER A 3 12.24 59.41 60.90
C SER A 3 12.53 58.34 59.85
N THR A 4 12.41 57.09 60.29
CA THR A 4 12.31 55.89 59.48
C THR A 4 11.10 55.94 58.54
N ARG A 5 11.31 55.64 57.25
CA ARG A 5 10.22 55.17 56.37
C ARG A 5 10.70 53.98 55.55
N TYR A 6 10.48 52.80 56.12
CA TYR A 6 10.33 51.57 55.37
C TYR A 6 8.97 51.61 54.67
N LEU A 7 8.95 51.44 53.34
CA LEU A 7 7.81 50.83 52.67
C LEU A 7 8.33 49.69 51.81
N LEU A 8 8.13 48.51 52.39
CA LEU A 8 8.06 47.22 51.77
C LEU A 8 7.04 47.29 50.62
N SER A 9 7.46 47.10 49.37
CA SER A 9 6.53 46.72 48.30
C SER A 9 6.89 45.30 47.88
N ARG A 10 6.17 44.35 48.49
CA ARG A 10 6.08 42.95 48.11
C ARG A 10 4.92 42.82 47.11
N GLN A 11 5.01 41.79 46.26
CA GLN A 11 4.07 41.34 45.21
C GLN A 11 4.45 41.89 43.82
N HIS A 12 4.64 41.11 42.75
CA HIS A 12 4.09 39.82 42.34
C HIS A 12 5.18 39.02 41.60
N ALA A 13 5.42 37.76 41.99
CA ALA A 13 4.99 36.57 41.26
C ALA A 13 5.53 36.48 39.81
N CYS A 14 6.34 35.46 39.57
CA CYS A 14 6.68 34.95 38.25
C CYS A 14 5.40 34.75 37.43
N SER A 15 5.22 35.52 36.37
CA SER A 15 4.25 35.17 35.33
C SER A 15 4.62 35.88 34.04
N ASN A 16 5.55 35.30 33.30
CA ASN A 16 5.32 35.17 31.86
C ASN A 16 6.12 34.00 31.31
N LEU A 17 5.52 32.83 31.47
CA LEU A 17 5.68 31.74 30.51
C LEU A 17 5.03 32.24 29.21
N GLN A 18 5.74 33.07 28.44
CA GLN A 18 5.31 33.45 27.08
C GLN A 18 5.55 32.25 26.16
N ARG A 19 4.59 31.35 26.30
CA ARG A 19 4.31 30.16 25.52
C ARG A 19 4.13 30.57 24.06
N PHE A 20 5.04 30.08 23.22
CA PHE A 20 4.91 29.83 21.78
C PHE A 20 3.70 30.47 21.10
N THR A 21 3.85 31.70 20.62
CA THR A 21 3.19 32.17 19.40
C THR A 21 4.10 33.20 18.73
N GLY A 22 5.16 32.70 18.10
CA GLY A 22 5.91 33.48 17.12
C GLY A 22 5.04 33.71 15.89
N VAL A 23 4.13 34.69 15.96
CA VAL A 23 3.55 35.31 14.76
C VAL A 23 4.34 36.60 14.56
N HIS A 24 5.35 36.51 13.70
CA HIS A 24 6.26 37.58 13.37
C HIS A 24 5.52 38.90 13.07
N ALA A 25 5.67 39.89 13.95
CA ALA A 25 5.43 41.30 13.63
C ALA A 25 6.60 41.86 12.81
N ALA A 26 7.02 41.14 11.76
CA ALA A 26 7.97 41.61 10.76
C ALA A 26 7.15 42.19 9.60
N SER A 27 7.49 43.41 9.17
CA SER A 27 6.84 44.11 8.05
C SER A 27 6.59 43.16 6.87
N LYS A 28 5.32 42.82 6.62
CA LYS A 28 4.94 41.86 5.57
C LYS A 28 5.27 42.47 4.21
N SER A 29 6.34 41.96 3.60
CA SER A 29 6.61 42.16 2.18
C SER A 29 5.37 41.79 1.37
N ARG A 30 5.02 42.59 0.34
CA ARG A 30 3.85 42.33 -0.54
C ARG A 30 3.83 40.91 -1.13
N HIS A 31 4.99 40.29 -1.28
CA HIS A 31 5.11 38.92 -1.76
C HIS A 31 4.73 37.87 -0.69
N SER A 32 4.95 38.15 0.60
CA SER A 32 4.55 37.24 1.68
C SER A 32 3.03 37.19 1.84
N THR A 33 2.35 38.34 1.72
CA THR A 33 0.88 38.38 1.73
C THR A 33 0.28 37.59 0.57
N LEU A 34 0.87 37.69 -0.63
CA LEU A 34 0.43 36.89 -1.78
C LEU A 34 0.44 35.39 -1.49
N TYR A 35 1.54 34.83 -0.99
CA TYR A 35 1.60 33.38 -0.69
C TYR A 35 0.78 32.98 0.54
N SER A 36 0.71 33.85 1.55
CA SER A 36 -0.04 33.57 2.79
C SER A 36 -1.55 33.49 2.55
N ASP A 37 -2.08 34.31 1.63
CA ASP A 37 -3.51 34.36 1.35
C ASP A 37 -3.92 33.39 0.23
N THR A 38 -3.05 33.13 -0.75
CA THR A 38 -3.37 32.25 -1.89
C THR A 38 -3.20 30.77 -1.60
N LEU A 39 -2.17 30.36 -0.85
CA LEU A 39 -1.93 28.95 -0.58
C LEU A 39 -3.09 28.28 0.19
N PRO A 40 -3.64 28.89 1.27
CA PRO A 40 -4.78 28.33 1.98
C PRO A 40 -6.02 28.20 1.09
N ALA A 41 -6.21 29.14 0.16
CA ALA A 41 -7.32 29.10 -0.80
C ALA A 41 -7.18 27.96 -1.82
N MET A 42 -5.97 27.46 -2.08
CA MET A 42 -5.74 26.33 -2.99
C MET A 42 -5.82 24.95 -2.32
N ILE A 43 -5.68 24.86 -0.99
CA ILE A 43 -5.74 23.58 -0.25
C ILE A 43 -7.00 22.76 -0.58
N PRO A 44 -8.22 23.34 -0.64
CA PRO A 44 -9.42 22.57 -0.93
C PRO A 44 -9.40 21.93 -2.32
N VAL A 45 -8.87 22.63 -3.33
CA VAL A 45 -8.77 22.13 -4.71
C VAL A 45 -7.79 20.96 -4.79
N LEU A 46 -6.66 21.07 -4.09
CA LEU A 46 -5.67 20.00 -4.00
C LEU A 46 -6.22 18.75 -3.29
N LEU A 47 -6.97 18.94 -2.20
CA LEU A 47 -7.63 17.85 -1.49
C LEU A 47 -8.71 17.17 -2.34
N LEU A 48 -9.48 17.95 -3.10
CA LEU A 48 -10.49 17.40 -3.99
C LEU A 48 -9.83 16.60 -5.12
N GLY A 49 -8.76 17.13 -5.71
CA GLY A 49 -7.99 16.45 -6.74
C GLY A 49 -7.36 15.14 -6.25
N SER A 50 -6.77 15.14 -5.04
CA SER A 50 -6.20 13.92 -4.46
C SER A 50 -7.26 12.89 -4.10
N ALA A 51 -8.42 13.32 -3.57
CA ALA A 51 -9.54 12.43 -3.28
C ALA A 51 -10.07 11.74 -4.54
N VAL A 52 -10.28 12.48 -5.63
CA VAL A 52 -10.72 11.92 -6.91
C VAL A 52 -9.67 10.97 -7.50
N PHE A 53 -8.40 11.37 -7.47
CA PHE A 53 -7.29 10.53 -7.97
C PHE A 53 -7.18 9.21 -7.20
N LEU A 54 -7.24 9.25 -5.87
CA LEU A 54 -7.24 8.05 -5.04
C LEU A 54 -8.48 7.20 -5.32
N GLY A 55 -9.66 7.81 -5.45
CA GLY A 55 -10.89 7.10 -5.80
C GLY A 55 -10.79 6.34 -7.13
N LEU A 56 -10.25 6.98 -8.17
CA LEU A 56 -10.02 6.36 -9.47
C LEU A 56 -8.96 5.25 -9.39
N GLN A 57 -7.87 5.44 -8.64
CA GLN A 57 -6.87 4.40 -8.43
C GLN A 57 -7.43 3.17 -7.74
N LEU A 58 -8.26 3.35 -6.69
CA LEU A 58 -8.89 2.22 -6.01
C LEU A 58 -9.82 1.45 -6.95
N LEU A 59 -10.56 2.16 -7.80
CA LEU A 59 -11.45 1.54 -8.79
C LEU A 59 -10.65 0.75 -9.84
N GLN A 60 -9.56 1.33 -10.35
CA GLN A 60 -8.66 0.65 -11.28
C GLN A 60 -8.04 -0.60 -10.65
N LEU A 61 -7.60 -0.51 -9.39
CA LEU A 61 -7.03 -1.65 -8.67
C LEU A 61 -8.06 -2.77 -8.52
N LYS A 62 -9.30 -2.45 -8.13
CA LYS A 62 -10.38 -3.45 -8.03
C LYS A 62 -10.65 -4.16 -9.36
N LEU A 63 -10.82 -3.39 -10.44
CA LEU A 63 -11.06 -3.97 -11.76
C LEU A 63 -9.88 -4.81 -12.27
N SER A 64 -8.65 -4.37 -11.99
CA SER A 64 -7.45 -5.13 -12.35
C SER A 64 -7.35 -6.46 -11.59
N HIS A 65 -7.79 -6.49 -10.33
CA HIS A 65 -7.75 -7.69 -9.52
C HIS A 65 -8.78 -8.71 -9.98
N GLU A 66 -10.01 -8.29 -10.26
CA GLU A 66 -11.07 -9.16 -10.79
C GLU A 66 -10.63 -9.77 -12.13
N LYS A 67 -10.15 -8.93 -13.06
CA LYS A 67 -9.63 -9.40 -14.34
C LYS A 67 -8.47 -10.40 -14.19
N PHE A 68 -7.55 -10.16 -13.25
CA PHE A 68 -6.43 -11.05 -13.03
C PHE A 68 -6.85 -12.41 -12.45
N MET A 69 -7.90 -12.44 -11.62
CA MET A 69 -8.47 -13.69 -11.11
C MET A 69 -9.15 -14.48 -12.22
N ASP A 70 -9.93 -13.82 -13.07
CA ASP A 70 -10.57 -14.46 -14.22
C ASP A 70 -9.52 -15.08 -15.17
N GLU A 71 -8.50 -14.31 -15.54
CA GLU A 71 -7.43 -14.80 -16.42
C GLU A 71 -6.64 -15.97 -15.78
N SER A 72 -6.46 -15.95 -14.47
CA SER A 72 -5.79 -17.04 -13.76
C SER A 72 -6.65 -18.31 -13.75
N MET A 73 -7.97 -18.18 -13.55
CA MET A 73 -8.90 -19.30 -13.60
C MET A 73 -8.95 -19.93 -15.00
N ASP A 74 -9.01 -19.11 -16.05
CA ASP A 74 -8.98 -19.59 -17.44
C ASP A 74 -7.70 -20.38 -17.74
N ARG A 75 -6.55 -19.89 -17.26
CA ARG A 75 -5.26 -20.60 -17.42
C ARG A 75 -5.22 -21.91 -16.65
N VAL A 76 -5.76 -21.95 -15.43
CA VAL A 76 -5.85 -23.20 -14.65
C VAL A 76 -6.72 -24.21 -15.37
N GLN A 77 -7.89 -23.80 -15.87
CA GLN A 77 -8.79 -24.68 -16.61
C GLN A 77 -8.16 -25.23 -17.89
N ALA A 78 -7.41 -24.40 -18.62
CA ALA A 78 -6.68 -24.85 -19.81
C ALA A 78 -5.63 -25.92 -19.44
N LEU A 79 -4.86 -25.69 -18.38
CA LEU A 79 -3.86 -26.64 -17.90
C LEU A 79 -4.50 -27.93 -17.38
N GLU A 80 -5.63 -27.85 -16.69
CA GLU A 80 -6.39 -29.02 -16.24
C GLU A 80 -6.85 -29.86 -17.44
N ALA A 81 -7.38 -29.23 -18.49
CA ALA A 81 -7.77 -29.93 -19.72
C ALA A 81 -6.57 -30.61 -20.42
N GLU A 82 -5.40 -29.96 -20.43
CA GLU A 82 -4.18 -30.57 -20.96
C GLU A 82 -3.72 -31.78 -20.14
N ILE A 83 -3.78 -31.68 -18.81
CA ILE A 83 -3.45 -32.80 -17.90
C ILE A 83 -4.40 -33.97 -18.15
N ASP A 84 -5.70 -33.72 -18.23
CA ASP A 84 -6.70 -34.76 -18.50
C ASP A 84 -6.45 -35.44 -19.84
N ALA A 85 -6.14 -34.68 -20.89
CA ALA A 85 -5.80 -35.22 -22.20
C ALA A 85 -4.53 -36.09 -22.15
N LEU A 86 -3.51 -35.68 -21.38
CA LEU A 86 -2.28 -36.47 -21.20
C LEU A 86 -2.53 -37.73 -20.36
N GLN A 87 -3.37 -37.65 -19.33
CA GLN A 87 -3.74 -38.78 -18.51
C GLN A 87 -4.53 -39.81 -19.31
N GLN A 88 -5.48 -39.39 -20.13
CA GLN A 88 -6.19 -40.28 -21.06
C GLN A 88 -5.25 -40.97 -22.05
N LYS A 89 -4.28 -40.23 -22.63
CA LYS A 89 -3.24 -40.82 -23.50
C LYS A 89 -2.40 -41.86 -22.76
N ARG A 90 -2.04 -41.63 -21.49
CA ARG A 90 -1.30 -42.61 -20.69
C ARG A 90 -2.14 -43.83 -20.37
N SER A 91 -3.41 -43.67 -20.00
CA SER A 91 -4.32 -44.80 -19.72
C SER A 91 -4.50 -45.68 -20.95
N THR A 92 -4.77 -45.08 -22.11
CA THR A 92 -4.91 -45.84 -23.38
C THR A 92 -3.63 -46.57 -23.76
N MET A 93 -2.46 -45.94 -23.60
CA MET A 93 -1.16 -46.58 -23.88
C MET A 93 -0.82 -47.69 -22.87
N SER A 94 -1.18 -47.52 -21.60
CA SER A 94 -0.97 -48.54 -20.56
C SER A 94 -1.87 -49.76 -20.76
N GLU A 95 -3.13 -49.57 -21.17
CA GLU A 95 -4.06 -50.66 -21.45
C GLU A 95 -3.66 -51.45 -22.71
N SER A 96 -3.06 -50.77 -23.69
CA SER A 96 -2.47 -51.39 -24.88
C SER A 96 -1.20 -52.21 -24.59
N ALA A 97 -0.45 -51.84 -23.55
CA ALA A 97 0.78 -52.54 -23.15
C ALA A 97 0.51 -53.80 -22.32
N VAL A 98 -0.54 -53.80 -21.49
CA VAL A 98 -0.91 -54.95 -20.63
C VAL A 98 -1.45 -56.14 -21.44
N ALA A 99 -1.99 -55.91 -22.65
CA ALA A 99 -2.42 -56.99 -23.53
C ALA A 99 -1.27 -57.72 -24.26
N ASN A 100 -0.02 -57.23 -24.19
CA ASN A 100 1.10 -57.76 -24.98
C ASN A 100 2.34 -58.17 -24.15
N ASP A 101 2.32 -58.02 -22.82
CA ASP A 101 3.48 -58.34 -21.97
C ASP A 101 3.29 -59.68 -21.24
N SER A 102 3.86 -60.72 -21.83
CA SER A 102 4.24 -61.93 -21.09
C SER A 102 5.37 -61.59 -20.12
N PRO A 103 5.33 -62.00 -18.84
CA PRO A 103 6.23 -61.46 -17.83
C PRO A 103 7.61 -62.12 -17.92
N ASP A 104 8.56 -61.44 -18.56
CA ASP A 104 9.97 -61.67 -18.28
C ASP A 104 10.76 -60.38 -18.49
N ARG A 105 11.05 -59.66 -17.39
CA ARG A 105 12.39 -59.10 -17.13
C ARG A 105 12.50 -58.31 -15.82
N LYS A 106 13.37 -58.86 -14.98
CA LYS A 106 14.00 -58.28 -13.79
C LYS A 106 15.01 -57.21 -14.21
N GLY A 107 14.88 -55.98 -13.70
CA GLY A 107 16.06 -55.13 -13.50
C GLY A 107 15.90 -53.62 -13.69
N SER A 108 16.43 -52.91 -12.69
CA SER A 108 16.96 -51.56 -12.76
C SER A 108 16.00 -50.39 -12.54
N ALA A 109 15.48 -50.32 -11.31
CA ALA A 109 15.20 -49.04 -10.66
C ALA A 109 16.54 -48.34 -10.29
N ARG A 110 17.02 -47.47 -11.17
CA ARG A 110 18.02 -46.44 -10.90
C ARG A 110 17.54 -45.20 -11.66
N TRP A 111 17.82 -44.01 -11.16
CA TRP A 111 17.45 -42.71 -11.75
C TRP A 111 16.06 -42.17 -11.36
N MET A 112 15.72 -42.24 -10.08
CA MET A 112 15.03 -41.11 -9.42
C MET A 112 16.10 -40.31 -8.66
N TRP A 113 15.81 -39.07 -8.30
CA TRP A 113 16.69 -38.07 -7.65
C TRP A 113 17.50 -37.20 -8.62
N TRP A 114 16.78 -36.43 -9.44
CA TRP A 114 16.98 -34.98 -9.61
C TRP A 114 15.59 -34.33 -9.53
#